data_AF-A0A5E4PTN9-F1
#
_entry.id   AF-A0A5E4PTN9-F1
#
_cell.length_a   1.000
_cell.length_b   1.000
_cell.length_c   1.000
_cell.angle_alpha   90.00
_cell.angle_beta   90.00
_cell.angle_gamma   90.00
#
_symmetry.space_group_name_H-M   'P 1'
#
loop_
_entity.id
_entity.type
_entity.pdbx_description
1 polymer ?
#
loop_
_entity_poly.entity_id
_entity_poly.type
_entity_poly.pdbx_seq_one_letter_code
_entity_poly.pdbx_strand_id
1 'polypeptide(L)'
;MNNQTKEILSQIDEKLKPLVLEIEELKRDNSNLKNKLEMYERKERKKNLIIFGIKEMEQSQKQLLEWTVEKFKNEMLINVSNRDIDNIFRIGKGEKDAYITEDFPKEVLAIRKQLQEKMMEK
;
A
#
# COMPACT_ATOMS: atom_id res chain seq x y z
N MET A 1 -43.61 -33.19 4.74
CA MET A 1 -42.27 -33.62 4.25
C MET A 1 -42.12 -35.10 4.51
N ASN A 2 -41.75 -35.87 3.48
CA ASN A 2 -41.60 -37.32 3.59
C ASN A 2 -40.38 -37.64 4.48
N ASN A 3 -40.41 -38.72 5.26
CA ASN A 3 -39.30 -39.05 6.19
C ASN A 3 -37.96 -39.21 5.45
N GLN A 4 -37.99 -39.78 4.24
CA GLN A 4 -36.82 -39.88 3.35
C GLN A 4 -36.24 -38.50 3.00
N THR A 5 -37.07 -37.48 2.82
CA THR A 5 -36.62 -36.10 2.53
C THR A 5 -35.90 -35.48 3.72
N LYS A 6 -36.38 -35.74 4.95
CA LYS A 6 -35.74 -35.25 6.18
C LYS A 6 -34.38 -35.90 6.43
N GLU A 7 -34.28 -37.20 6.15
CA GLU A 7 -33.04 -37.95 6.31
C GLU A 7 -31.96 -37.50 5.33
N ILE A 8 -32.34 -37.28 4.06
CA ILE A 8 -31.45 -36.73 3.04
C ILE A 8 -30.97 -35.32 3.44
N LEU A 9 -31.86 -34.45 3.93
CA LEU A 9 -31.49 -33.11 4.40
C LEU A 9 -30.51 -33.16 5.57
N SER A 10 -30.73 -34.03 6.56
CA SER A 10 -29.82 -34.21 7.70
C SER A 10 -28.42 -34.65 7.26
N GLN A 11 -28.33 -35.58 6.31
CA GLN A 11 -27.03 -36.05 5.78
C GLN A 11 -26.31 -34.97 4.97
N ILE A 12 -27.06 -34.10 4.27
CA ILE A 12 -26.50 -32.96 3.55
C ILE A 12 -25.94 -31.93 4.54
N ASP A 13 -26.68 -31.60 5.61
CA ASP A 13 -26.23 -30.66 6.64
C ASP A 13 -24.98 -31.16 7.37
N GLU A 14 -24.91 -32.45 7.71
CA GLU A 14 -23.72 -33.05 8.32
C GLU A 14 -22.48 -32.94 7.43
N LYS A 15 -22.65 -33.09 6.11
CA LYS A 15 -21.55 -32.94 5.14
C LYS A 15 -21.17 -31.49 4.85
N LEU A 16 -22.12 -30.56 4.97
CA LEU A 16 -21.90 -29.12 4.78
C LEU A 16 -21.15 -28.48 5.95
N LYS A 17 -21.42 -28.93 7.18
CA LYS A 17 -20.81 -28.38 8.40
C LYS A 17 -19.27 -28.31 8.37
N PRO A 18 -18.51 -29.37 8.00
CA PRO A 18 -17.05 -29.27 7.92
C PRO A 18 -16.58 -28.29 6.84
N LEU A 19 -17.29 -28.19 5.71
CA LEU A 19 -16.95 -27.25 4.65
C LEU A 19 -17.13 -25.79 5.09
N VAL A 20 -18.19 -25.49 5.85
CA VAL A 20 -18.41 -24.14 6.40
C VAL A 20 -17.29 -23.77 7.37
N LEU A 21 -16.91 -24.69 8.26
CA LEU A 21 -15.80 -24.48 9.20
C LEU A 21 -14.48 -24.23 8.47
N GLU A 22 -14.16 -25.03 7.47
CA GLU A 22 -12.95 -24.86 6.67
C GLU A 22 -12.95 -23.52 5.92
N ILE A 23 -14.09 -23.10 5.36
CA ILE A 23 -14.21 -21.78 4.72
C ILE A 23 -13.96 -20.64 5.73
N GLU A 24 -14.45 -20.76 6.96
CA GLU A 24 -14.20 -19.76 8.01
C GLU A 24 -12.73 -19.72 8.44
N GLU A 25 -12.07 -20.88 8.55
CA GLU A 25 -10.63 -20.97 8.82
C GLU A 25 -9.81 -20.35 7.69
N LEU A 26 -10.10 -20.71 6.44
CA LEU A 26 -9.42 -20.15 5.26
C LEU A 26 -9.60 -18.63 5.17
N LYS A 27 -10.79 -18.10 5.49
CA LYS A 27 -11.03 -16.64 5.54
C LYS A 27 -10.16 -15.98 6.61
N ARG A 28 -10.03 -16.61 7.78
CA ARG A 28 -9.19 -16.11 8.88
C ARG A 28 -7.72 -16.09 8.49
N ASP A 29 -7.22 -17.17 7.91
CA ASP A 29 -5.82 -17.27 7.49
C ASP A 29 -5.50 -16.29 6.36
N ASN A 30 -6.41 -16.14 5.39
CA ASN A 30 -6.27 -15.15 4.34
C ASN A 30 -6.20 -13.73 4.93
N SER A 31 -7.04 -13.42 5.93
CA SER A 31 -6.94 -12.12 6.63
C SER A 31 -5.60 -11.95 7.34
N ASN A 32 -5.10 -12.99 8.01
CA ASN A 32 -3.81 -12.94 8.70
C ASN A 32 -2.65 -12.73 7.72
N LEU A 33 -2.69 -13.41 6.57
CA LEU A 33 -1.69 -13.28 5.52
C LEU A 33 -1.69 -11.88 4.92
N LYS A 34 -2.86 -11.31 4.63
CA LYS A 34 -2.98 -9.93 4.15
C LYS A 34 -2.38 -8.93 5.13
N ASN A 35 -2.68 -9.05 6.43
CA ASN A 35 -2.13 -8.16 7.46
C ASN A 35 -0.60 -8.27 7.55
N LYS A 36 -0.05 -9.48 7.46
CA LYS A 36 1.41 -9.69 7.45
C LYS A 36 2.06 -9.08 6.21
N LEU A 37 1.45 -9.29 5.04
CA LEU A 37 1.93 -8.73 3.78
C LEU A 37 1.97 -7.20 3.85
N GLU A 38 0.88 -6.57 4.30
CA GLU A 38 0.81 -5.12 4.48
C GLU A 38 1.89 -4.62 5.44
N MET A 39 2.12 -5.32 6.56
CA MET A 39 3.17 -4.96 7.52
C MET A 39 4.56 -4.99 6.88
N TYR A 40 4.86 -6.02 6.08
CA TYR A 40 6.15 -6.11 5.38
C TYR A 40 6.29 -5.03 4.31
N GLU A 41 5.25 -4.78 3.51
CA GLU A 41 5.27 -3.71 2.51
C GLU A 41 5.50 -2.33 3.16
N ARG A 42 4.81 -2.04 4.27
CA ARG A 42 5.01 -0.80 5.02
C ARG A 42 6.45 -0.68 5.53
N LYS A 43 7.04 -1.78 6.02
CA LYS A 43 8.41 -1.77 6.54
C LYS A 43 9.43 -1.43 5.45
N GLU A 44 9.25 -1.99 4.26
CA GLU A 44 10.12 -1.72 3.11
C GLU A 44 9.93 -0.30 2.57
N ARG A 45 8.66 0.13 2.37
CA ARG A 45 8.35 1.45 1.80
C ARG A 45 8.59 2.63 2.74
N LYS A 46 8.68 2.40 4.05
CA LYS A 46 8.94 3.47 5.05
C LYS A 46 10.21 4.28 4.75
N LYS A 47 11.19 3.68 4.06
CA LYS A 47 12.44 4.35 3.69
C LYS A 47 12.33 5.16 2.39
N ASN A 48 11.25 4.98 1.63
CA ASN A 48 11.05 5.63 0.36
C ASN A 48 10.39 6.99 0.56
N LEU A 49 10.91 7.99 -0.13
CA LEU A 49 10.34 9.33 -0.23
C LEU A 49 9.81 9.55 -1.65
N ILE A 50 8.59 10.09 -1.75
CA ILE A 50 8.00 10.53 -3.02
C ILE A 50 7.94 12.03 -3.01
N ILE A 51 8.52 12.64 -4.05
CA ILE A 51 8.53 14.09 -4.21
C ILE A 51 7.75 14.45 -5.47
N PHE A 52 6.70 15.23 -5.29
CA PHE A 52 5.84 15.73 -6.35
C PHE A 52 6.21 17.16 -6.76
N GLY A 53 5.74 17.58 -7.94
CA GLY A 53 5.81 18.97 -8.40
C GLY A 53 7.20 19.51 -8.69
N ILE A 54 8.19 18.63 -8.84
CA ILE A 54 9.53 18.99 -9.29
C ILE A 54 9.56 19.05 -10.81
N LYS A 55 10.06 20.17 -11.35
CA LYS A 55 10.34 20.31 -12.77
C LYS A 55 11.47 19.37 -13.20
N GLU A 56 11.23 18.61 -14.27
CA GLU A 56 12.20 17.70 -14.87
C GLU A 56 13.19 18.52 -15.73
N MET A 57 14.45 18.58 -15.30
CA MET A 57 15.53 19.30 -15.98
C MET A 57 16.73 18.40 -16.28
N GLU A 58 16.71 17.17 -15.78
CA GLU A 58 17.80 16.21 -15.79
C GLU A 58 17.69 15.29 -17.01
N GLN A 59 18.82 14.95 -17.62
CA GLN A 59 18.88 14.12 -18.82
C GLN A 59 19.41 12.71 -18.53
N SER A 60 19.81 12.43 -17.28
CA SER A 60 20.30 11.13 -16.86
C SER A 60 20.00 10.86 -15.38
N GLN A 61 20.01 9.58 -14.99
CA GLN A 61 19.82 9.19 -13.60
C GLN A 61 20.92 9.74 -12.67
N LYS A 62 22.15 9.86 -13.17
CA LYS A 62 23.25 10.47 -12.41
C LYS A 62 22.99 11.95 -12.13
N GLN A 63 22.55 12.70 -13.15
CA GLN A 63 22.17 14.10 -12.97
C GLN A 63 21.00 14.25 -12.01
N LEU A 64 20.00 13.36 -12.07
CA LEU A 64 18.89 13.33 -11.12
C LEU A 64 19.37 13.16 -9.67
N LEU A 65 20.33 12.27 -9.42
CA LEU A 65 20.90 12.08 -8.09
C LEU A 65 21.64 13.33 -7.60
N GLU A 66 22.55 13.87 -8.41
CA GLU A 66 23.37 15.05 -8.07
C GLU A 66 22.47 16.27 -7.81
N TRP A 67 21.52 16.52 -8.71
CA TRP A 67 20.53 17.59 -8.59
C TRP A 67 19.68 17.44 -7.33
N THR A 68 19.26 16.21 -7.00
CA THR A 68 18.46 15.95 -5.79
C THR A 68 19.26 16.28 -4.54
N VAL A 69 20.51 15.79 -4.44
CA VAL A 69 21.39 16.09 -3.30
C VAL A 69 21.62 17.60 -3.14
N GLU A 70 21.84 18.30 -4.26
CA GLU A 70 21.96 19.76 -4.25
C GLU A 70 20.68 20.45 -3.74
N LYS A 71 19.50 20.01 -4.18
CA LYS A 71 18.21 20.56 -3.74
C LYS A 71 17.95 20.34 -2.25
N PHE A 72 18.19 19.14 -1.73
CA PHE A 72 18.06 18.87 -0.30
C PHE A 72 18.99 19.77 0.53
N LYS A 73 20.21 19.99 0.05
CA LYS A 73 21.17 20.87 0.74
C LYS A 73 20.77 22.34 0.68
N ASN A 74 20.40 22.84 -0.50
CA ASN A 74 20.20 24.27 -0.72
C ASN A 74 18.81 24.75 -0.30
N GLU A 75 17.77 23.94 -0.50
CA GLU A 75 16.38 24.33 -0.21
C GLU A 75 15.89 23.84 1.15
N MET A 76 16.35 22.66 1.60
CA MET A 76 15.90 22.07 2.86
C MET A 76 16.94 22.15 3.97
N LEU A 77 18.17 22.59 3.68
CA LEU A 77 19.30 22.60 4.62
C LEU A 77 19.61 21.22 5.21
N ILE A 78 19.30 20.15 4.46
CA ILE A 78 19.56 18.76 4.84
C ILE A 78 20.79 18.27 4.09
N ASN A 79 21.79 17.80 4.83
CA ASN A 79 22.98 17.21 4.23
C ASN A 79 22.73 15.74 3.90
N VAL A 80 22.56 15.46 2.60
CA VAL A 80 22.38 14.10 2.06
C VAL A 80 23.57 13.76 1.18
N SER A 81 24.12 12.56 1.32
CA SER A 81 25.16 12.02 0.46
C SER A 81 24.56 11.13 -0.62
N ASN A 82 25.27 10.99 -1.75
CA ASN A 82 24.92 9.98 -2.77
C ASN A 82 24.88 8.55 -2.21
N ARG A 83 25.57 8.27 -1.10
CA ARG A 83 25.54 6.95 -0.42
C ARG A 83 24.31 6.72 0.44
N ASP A 84 23.57 7.78 0.75
CA ASP A 84 22.35 7.69 1.57
C ASP A 84 21.12 7.36 0.72
N ILE A 85 21.28 7.35 -0.61
CA ILE A 85 20.22 7.11 -1.59
C ILE A 85 20.51 5.79 -2.30
N ASP A 86 19.72 4.75 -1.98
CA ASP A 86 19.85 3.44 -2.61
C ASP A 86 19.39 3.46 -4.07
N ASN A 87 18.22 4.06 -4.34
CA ASN A 87 17.61 4.11 -5.67
C ASN A 87 16.88 5.44 -5.88
N ILE A 88 16.94 5.95 -7.11
CA ILE A 88 16.22 7.16 -7.52
C ILE A 88 15.69 7.04 -8.95
N PHE A 89 14.43 7.42 -9.16
CA PHE A 89 13.77 7.39 -10.46
C PHE A 89 12.52 8.30 -10.45
N ARG A 90 12.10 8.75 -11.64
CA ARG A 90 10.87 9.51 -11.84
C ARG A 90 9.67 8.57 -11.93
N ILE A 91 8.53 8.99 -11.37
CA ILE A 91 7.26 8.25 -11.47
C ILE A 91 6.10 9.20 -11.75
N GLY A 92 5.09 8.71 -12.48
CA GLY A 92 3.82 9.43 -12.71
C GLY A 92 3.81 10.33 -13.95
N LYS A 93 2.79 11.20 -14.01
CA LYS A 93 2.63 12.24 -15.04
C LYS A 93 2.77 13.61 -14.37
N GLY A 94 3.44 14.54 -15.05
CA GLY A 94 3.85 15.84 -14.51
C GLY A 94 2.72 16.81 -14.13
N GLU A 95 3.14 17.85 -13.41
CA GLU A 95 2.45 19.07 -12.98
C GLU A 95 1.33 18.95 -11.92
N LYS A 96 1.77 18.97 -10.65
CA LYS A 96 1.02 19.41 -9.47
C LYS A 96 1.95 20.28 -8.62
N ASP A 97 1.42 20.95 -7.60
CA ASP A 97 2.24 21.69 -6.64
C ASP A 97 3.29 20.77 -5.97
N ALA A 98 4.44 21.37 -5.60
CA ALA A 98 5.53 20.63 -5.01
C ALA A 98 5.23 20.25 -3.56
N TYR A 99 5.28 18.96 -3.26
CA TYR A 99 5.18 18.44 -1.89
C TYR A 99 5.88 17.09 -1.76
N ILE A 100 6.27 16.74 -0.54
CA ILE A 100 6.95 15.48 -0.21
C ILE A 100 6.00 14.62 0.62
N THR A 101 5.97 13.33 0.34
CA THR A 101 5.26 12.33 1.14
C THR A 101 6.07 11.05 1.25
N GLU A 102 5.85 10.29 2.32
CA GLU A 102 6.29 8.89 2.36
C GLU A 102 5.54 8.07 1.30
N ASP A 103 6.16 6.98 0.86
CA ASP A 103 5.55 5.97 -0.01
C ASP A 103 4.64 5.05 0.82
N PHE A 104 3.33 5.17 0.64
CA PHE A 104 2.35 4.33 1.33
C PHE A 104 1.77 3.27 0.39
N PRO A 105 1.51 2.04 0.88
CA PRO A 105 0.78 1.03 0.12
C PRO A 105 -0.59 1.52 -0.34
N LYS A 106 -1.08 0.98 -1.47
CA LYS A 106 -2.36 1.38 -2.07
C LYS A 106 -3.55 1.24 -1.12
N GLU A 107 -3.55 0.20 -0.30
CA GLU A 107 -4.61 -0.06 0.69
C GLU A 107 -4.67 1.05 1.75
N VAL A 108 -3.52 1.51 2.23
CA VAL A 108 -3.41 2.65 3.16
C VAL A 108 -3.92 3.93 2.52
N LEU A 109 -3.55 4.19 1.25
CA LEU A 109 -4.04 5.35 0.51
C LEU A 109 -5.56 5.32 0.32
N ALA A 110 -6.13 4.15 0.02
CA ALA A 110 -7.58 3.98 -0.11
C ALA A 110 -8.32 4.25 1.21
N ILE A 111 -7.82 3.72 2.34
CA ILE A 111 -8.39 3.98 3.66
C ILE A 111 -8.32 5.47 4.01
N ARG A 112 -7.19 6.13 3.76
CA ARG A 112 -7.05 7.58 4.01
C ARG A 112 -8.06 8.40 3.23
N LYS A 113 -8.25 8.08 1.94
CA LYS A 113 -9.24 8.76 1.10
C LYS A 113 -10.66 8.62 1.65
N GLN A 114 -11.06 7.40 2.03
CA GLN A 114 -12.37 7.14 2.62
C GLN A 114 -12.58 7.90 3.94
N LEU A 115 -11.56 7.98 4.78
CA LEU A 115 -11.63 8.72 6.04
C LEU A 115 -11.78 10.24 5.81
N GLN A 116 -11.06 10.79 4.82
CA GLN A 116 -11.18 12.20 4.46
C GLN A 116 -12.59 12.54 3.94
N GLU A 117 -13.16 11.69 3.08
CA GLU A 117 -14.53 11.86 2.58
C GLU A 117 -15.54 11.90 3.74
N LYS A 118 -15.45 10.94 4.68
CA LYS A 118 -16.31 10.90 5.89
C LYS A 118 -16.17 12.12 6.80
N MET A 119 -15.01 12.79 6.80
CA MET A 119 -14.80 13.99 7.61
C MET A 119 -15.39 15.24 6.97
N MET A 120 -15.53 15.27 5.64
CA MET A 120 -16.12 16.39 4.90
C MET A 120 -17.65 16.34 4.84
N GLU A 121 -18.26 15.19 5.12
CA GLU A 121 -19.71 15.00 5.19
C GLU A 121 -20.35 15.45 6.53
N LYS A 122 -19.55 15.94 7.49
CA LYS A 122 -20.00 16.51 8.77
C LYS A 122 -20.06 18.03 8.74
#